data_AF-A0A3C0N821-F1
#
_entry.id   AF-A0A3C0N821-F1
#
_cell.length_a   1.000
_cell.length_b   1.000
_cell.length_c   1.000
_cell.angle_alpha   90.00
_cell.angle_beta   90.00
_cell.angle_gamma   90.00
#
_symmetry.space_group_name_H-M   'P 1'
#
loop_
_entity.id
_entity.type
_entity.pdbx_description
1 polymer ?
#
loop_
_entity_poly.entity_id
_entity_poly.type
_entity_poly.pdbx_seq_one_letter_code
_entity_poly.pdbx_strand_id
1 'polypeptide(L)'
;MSVDEIVKLLDAVTKLLNVLVWPGIFLFILIRFRPDLREFFINLSEVSLKAAGIDLSMKRKQAEAAAALAAAAVSRSDEGVIPETSAKEARAAANIVTEAVTPRIIKRAGKSTVLWVDDRPKNNINERQALEALGVSFVLATSTEEALEKLEQQHFDAIISDMKRPSDPLAGYTLLDKLRSEGDQTPFIIYAGSKVPEHVAEARRRGAVGCTSRPNELFKMVLSALGR
;
A
#
# COMPACT_ATOMS: atom_id res chain seq x y z
N MET A 1 55.11 -7.61 55.97
CA MET A 1 54.32 -7.60 54.73
C MET A 1 54.80 -6.43 53.92
N SER A 2 55.38 -6.67 52.74
CA SER A 2 55.94 -5.59 51.93
C SER A 2 54.81 -4.72 51.36
N VAL A 3 55.07 -3.43 51.16
CA VAL A 3 54.05 -2.49 50.64
C VAL A 3 53.48 -2.97 49.30
N ASP A 4 54.31 -3.62 48.48
CA ASP A 4 53.91 -4.17 47.18
C ASP A 4 52.93 -5.35 47.27
N GLU A 5 53.04 -6.18 48.31
CA GLU A 5 52.09 -7.29 48.55
C GLU A 5 50.72 -6.74 48.99
N ILE A 6 50.71 -5.69 49.81
CA ILE A 6 49.47 -5.03 50.25
C ILE A 6 48.76 -4.38 49.06
N VAL A 7 49.50 -3.71 48.18
CA VAL A 7 48.93 -3.09 46.96
C VAL A 7 48.35 -4.16 46.03
N LYS A 8 49.04 -5.29 45.83
CA LYS A 8 48.52 -6.41 45.02
C LYS A 8 47.28 -7.05 45.64
N LEU A 9 47.22 -7.18 46.96
CA LEU A 9 46.05 -7.71 47.65
C LEU A 9 44.85 -6.77 47.51
N LEU A 10 45.07 -5.46 47.65
CA LEU A 10 44.03 -4.44 47.45
C LEU A 10 43.48 -4.45 46.01
N ASP A 11 44.35 -4.56 44.99
CA ASP A 11 43.95 -4.63 43.59
C ASP A 11 43.19 -5.94 43.25
N ALA A 12 43.60 -7.06 43.87
CA ALA A 12 42.89 -8.32 43.73
C ALA A 12 41.50 -8.27 44.38
N VAL A 13 41.38 -7.65 45.56
CA VAL A 13 40.11 -7.50 46.29
C VAL A 13 39.15 -6.55 45.55
N THR A 14 39.62 -5.43 45.02
CA THR A 14 38.78 -4.51 44.22
C THR A 14 38.31 -5.14 42.91
N LYS A 15 39.16 -5.93 42.23
CA LYS A 15 38.75 -6.71 41.05
C LYS A 15 37.69 -7.75 41.40
N LEU A 16 37.86 -8.48 42.50
CA LEU A 16 36.90 -9.49 42.95
C LEU A 16 35.55 -8.85 43.36
N LEU A 17 35.60 -7.72 44.08
CA LEU A 17 34.41 -6.96 44.45
C LEU A 17 33.67 -6.44 43.22
N ASN A 18 34.35 -5.88 42.23
CA ASN A 18 33.69 -5.43 41.00
C ASN A 18 33.02 -6.58 40.23
N VAL A 19 33.61 -7.78 40.24
CA VAL A 19 33.01 -8.96 39.59
C VAL A 19 31.75 -9.44 40.32
N LEU A 20 31.65 -9.23 41.64
CA LEU A 20 30.50 -9.67 42.46
C LEU A 20 29.41 -8.61 42.64
N VAL A 21 29.79 -7.33 42.64
CA VAL A 21 28.87 -6.21 42.87
C VAL A 21 27.85 -6.09 41.74
N TRP A 22 28.27 -6.21 40.47
CA TRP A 22 27.34 -6.10 39.33
C TRP A 22 26.30 -7.22 39.27
N PRO A 23 26.65 -8.52 39.42
CA PRO A 23 25.65 -9.59 39.54
C PRO A 23 24.74 -9.42 40.75
N GLY A 24 25.28 -8.95 41.89
CA GLY A 24 24.51 -8.70 43.10
C GLY A 24 23.48 -7.58 42.92
N ILE A 25 23.88 -6.46 42.32
CA ILE A 25 22.98 -5.35 41.96
C ILE A 25 21.93 -5.82 40.96
N PHE A 26 22.34 -6.57 39.94
CA PHE A 26 21.42 -7.10 38.94
C PHE A 26 20.38 -8.04 39.56
N LEU A 27 20.81 -8.96 40.43
CA LEU A 27 19.92 -9.86 41.16
C LEU A 27 18.99 -9.11 42.12
N PHE A 28 19.50 -8.09 42.81
CA PHE A 28 18.70 -7.22 43.67
C PHE A 28 17.62 -6.48 42.87
N ILE A 29 17.96 -5.93 41.71
CA ILE A 29 16.99 -5.29 40.80
C ILE A 29 15.94 -6.31 40.34
N LEU A 30 16.36 -7.50 39.90
CA LEU A 30 15.44 -8.56 39.47
C LEU A 30 14.46 -9.01 40.56
N ILE A 31 14.90 -9.04 41.82
CA ILE A 31 14.06 -9.43 42.96
C ILE A 31 13.18 -8.27 43.41
N ARG A 32 13.72 -7.05 43.48
CA ARG A 32 13.03 -5.85 44.00
C ARG A 32 11.94 -5.34 43.05
N PHE A 33 12.13 -5.51 41.76
CA PHE A 33 11.19 -5.11 40.69
C PHE A 33 10.56 -6.32 40.01
N ARG A 34 10.61 -7.50 40.64
CA ARG A 34 10.04 -8.74 40.08
C ARG A 34 8.59 -8.63 39.60
N PRO A 35 7.64 -7.98 40.31
CA PRO A 35 6.28 -7.81 39.80
C PRO A 35 6.23 -6.91 38.55
N ASP A 36 6.91 -5.77 38.58
CA ASP A 36 6.93 -4.80 37.46
C ASP A 36 7.65 -5.35 36.22
N LEU A 37 8.74 -6.08 36.41
CA LEU A 37 9.47 -6.75 35.34
C LEU A 37 8.61 -7.84 34.69
N ARG A 38 7.84 -8.60 35.47
CA ARG A 38 6.93 -9.61 34.92
C ARG A 38 5.85 -8.97 34.05
N GLU A 39 5.25 -7.86 34.48
CA GLU A 39 4.30 -7.11 33.66
C GLU A 39 4.95 -6.52 32.40
N PHE A 40 6.16 -5.98 32.53
CA PHE A 40 6.92 -5.44 31.42
C PHE A 40 7.23 -6.51 30.36
N PHE A 41 7.68 -7.70 30.77
CA PHE A 41 7.93 -8.82 29.85
C PHE A 41 6.66 -9.34 29.17
N ILE A 42 5.53 -9.40 29.89
CA ILE A 42 4.23 -9.80 29.32
C ILE A 42 3.79 -8.77 28.26
N ASN A 43 3.85 -7.49 28.59
CA ASN A 43 3.49 -6.41 27.67
C ASN A 43 4.40 -6.37 26.43
N LEU A 44 5.71 -6.60 26.58
CA LEU A 44 6.63 -6.72 25.44
C LEU A 44 6.30 -7.91 24.54
N SER A 45 5.97 -9.06 25.14
CA SER A 45 5.59 -10.25 24.37
C SER A 45 4.31 -10.00 23.56
N GLU A 46 3.32 -9.32 24.15
CA GLU A 46 2.08 -8.97 23.48
C GLU A 46 2.29 -7.94 22.37
N VAL A 47 3.12 -6.92 22.61
CA VAL A 47 3.51 -5.92 21.59
C VAL A 47 4.28 -6.59 20.46
N SER A 48 5.20 -7.51 20.75
CA SER A 48 5.96 -8.24 19.74
C SER A 48 5.08 -9.18 18.92
N LEU A 49 4.11 -9.86 19.55
CA LEU A 49 3.15 -10.73 18.86
C LEU A 49 2.17 -9.93 18.00
N LYS A 50 1.70 -8.77 18.47
CA LYS A 50 0.88 -7.84 17.68
C LYS A 50 1.67 -7.28 16.49
N ALA A 51 2.93 -6.88 16.71
CA ALA A 51 3.81 -6.40 15.65
C ALA A 51 4.08 -7.49 14.60
N ALA A 52 4.37 -8.72 15.03
CA ALA A 52 4.55 -9.87 14.15
C ALA A 52 3.27 -10.20 13.36
N GLY A 53 2.10 -10.14 14.00
CA GLY A 53 0.81 -10.35 13.35
C GLY A 53 0.50 -9.30 12.28
N ILE A 54 0.82 -8.02 12.55
CA ILE A 54 0.68 -6.92 11.60
C ILE A 54 1.61 -7.12 10.39
N ASP A 55 2.87 -7.49 10.61
CA ASP A 55 3.85 -7.71 9.54
C ASP A 55 3.44 -8.89 8.65
N LEU A 56 2.97 -10.00 9.24
CA LEU A 56 2.46 -11.15 8.49
C LEU A 56 1.21 -10.80 7.66
N SER A 57 0.27 -10.07 8.24
CA SER A 57 -0.93 -9.60 7.53
C SER A 57 -0.55 -8.69 6.35
N MET A 58 0.41 -7.80 6.54
CA MET A 58 0.92 -6.91 5.50
C MET A 58 1.60 -7.66 4.38
N LYS A 59 2.51 -8.58 4.69
CA LYS A 59 3.19 -9.42 3.69
C LYS A 59 2.20 -10.23 2.86
N ARG A 60 1.15 -10.75 3.51
CA ARG A 60 0.05 -11.44 2.81
C ARG A 60 -0.68 -10.51 1.85
N LYS A 61 -1.10 -9.33 2.29
CA LYS A 61 -1.78 -8.34 1.43
C LYS A 61 -0.90 -7.88 0.27
N GLN A 62 0.39 -7.64 0.52
CA GLN A 62 1.36 -7.30 -0.52
C GLN A 62 1.55 -8.44 -1.53
N ALA A 63 1.64 -9.69 -1.08
CA ALA A 63 1.78 -10.84 -1.96
C ALA A 63 0.52 -11.03 -2.84
N GLU A 64 -0.67 -10.88 -2.27
CA GLU A 64 -1.94 -10.97 -2.98
C GLU A 64 -2.08 -9.84 -4.01
N ALA A 65 -1.80 -8.60 -3.61
CA ALA A 65 -1.80 -7.46 -4.51
C ALA A 65 -0.76 -7.60 -5.65
N ALA A 66 0.43 -8.11 -5.33
CA ALA A 66 1.47 -8.36 -6.33
C ALA A 66 1.08 -9.44 -7.34
N ALA A 67 0.46 -10.53 -6.88
CA ALA A 67 -0.01 -11.60 -7.76
C ALA A 67 -1.13 -11.12 -8.69
N ALA A 68 -2.12 -10.41 -8.15
CA ALA A 68 -3.22 -9.85 -8.95
C ALA A 68 -2.72 -8.78 -9.93
N LEU A 69 -1.79 -7.92 -9.51
CA LEU A 69 -1.20 -6.91 -10.40
C LEU A 69 -0.35 -7.52 -11.51
N ALA A 70 0.39 -8.59 -11.20
CA ALA A 70 1.13 -9.35 -12.20
C ALA A 70 0.19 -10.00 -13.21
N ALA A 71 -0.92 -10.60 -12.75
CA ALA A 71 -1.94 -11.16 -13.63
C ALA A 71 -2.55 -10.09 -14.54
N ALA A 72 -2.88 -8.91 -13.99
CA ALA A 72 -3.39 -7.78 -14.78
C ALA A 72 -2.38 -7.34 -15.85
N ALA A 73 -1.10 -7.22 -15.49
CA ALA A 73 -0.05 -6.81 -16.43
C ALA A 73 0.07 -7.81 -17.59
N VAL A 74 0.09 -9.11 -17.29
CA VAL A 74 0.17 -10.18 -18.30
C VAL A 74 -1.09 -10.21 -19.18
N SER A 75 -2.29 -10.06 -18.63
CA SER A 75 -3.53 -10.02 -19.42
C SER A 75 -3.61 -8.80 -20.35
N ARG A 76 -2.94 -7.71 -20.01
CA ARG A 76 -2.85 -6.48 -20.82
C ARG A 76 -1.72 -6.50 -21.84
N SER A 77 -0.72 -7.36 -21.65
CA SER A 77 0.37 -7.53 -22.61
C SER A 77 -0.15 -8.30 -23.85
N ASP A 78 0.19 -7.83 -25.05
CA ASP A 78 -0.38 -8.32 -26.32
C ASP A 78 -0.31 -9.86 -26.46
N GLU A 79 -1.29 -10.45 -27.14
CA GLU A 79 -1.30 -11.89 -27.46
C GLU A 79 -0.05 -12.26 -28.30
N GLY A 80 0.90 -12.97 -27.69
CA GLY A 80 2.14 -13.40 -28.34
C GLY A 80 3.43 -13.20 -27.55
N VAL A 81 3.33 -12.75 -26.29
CA VAL A 81 4.50 -12.44 -25.45
C VAL A 81 5.30 -13.70 -25.05
N ILE A 82 6.62 -13.62 -25.25
CA ILE A 82 7.62 -14.64 -24.89
C ILE A 82 7.62 -14.81 -23.35
N PRO A 83 7.74 -16.04 -22.80
CA PRO A 83 7.71 -16.29 -21.35
C PRO A 83 8.63 -15.39 -20.50
N GLU A 84 9.78 -14.99 -21.05
CA GLU A 84 10.73 -14.09 -20.38
C GLU A 84 10.18 -12.68 -20.14
N THR A 85 9.41 -12.15 -21.09
CA THR A 85 8.81 -10.81 -20.98
C THR A 85 7.67 -10.79 -19.97
N SER A 86 6.83 -11.83 -19.95
CA SER A 86 5.78 -11.97 -18.92
C SER A 86 6.39 -12.12 -17.51
N ALA A 87 7.49 -12.86 -17.37
CA ALA A 87 8.20 -12.95 -16.09
C ALA A 87 8.81 -11.59 -15.67
N LYS A 88 9.33 -10.81 -16.62
CA LYS A 88 9.85 -9.45 -16.36
C LYS A 88 8.74 -8.51 -15.90
N GLU A 89 7.58 -8.55 -16.53
CA GLU A 89 6.42 -7.73 -16.14
C GLU A 89 5.85 -8.12 -14.78
N ALA A 90 5.75 -9.41 -14.49
CA ALA A 90 5.34 -9.90 -13.18
C ALA A 90 6.30 -9.45 -12.07
N ARG A 91 7.62 -9.52 -12.30
CA ARG A 91 8.63 -8.99 -11.37
C ARG A 91 8.51 -7.48 -11.19
N ALA A 92 8.30 -6.74 -12.28
CA ALA A 92 8.10 -5.30 -12.21
C ALA A 92 6.85 -4.94 -11.40
N ALA A 93 5.74 -5.68 -11.56
CA ALA A 93 4.54 -5.52 -10.77
C ALA A 93 4.79 -5.78 -9.27
N ALA A 94 5.49 -6.86 -8.93
CA ALA A 94 5.81 -7.18 -7.54
C ALA A 94 6.70 -6.13 -6.85
N ASN A 95 7.71 -5.62 -7.56
CA ASN A 95 8.56 -4.55 -7.04
C ASN A 95 7.74 -3.27 -6.79
N ILE A 96 6.83 -2.93 -7.70
CA ILE A 96 5.95 -1.77 -7.57
C ILE A 96 5.06 -1.88 -6.33
N VAL A 97 4.47 -3.05 -6.08
CA VAL A 97 3.65 -3.27 -4.89
C VAL A 97 4.50 -3.11 -3.62
N THR A 98 5.69 -3.70 -3.59
CA THR A 98 6.58 -3.62 -2.43
C THR A 98 7.00 -2.18 -2.13
N GLU A 99 7.30 -1.39 -3.17
CA GLU A 99 7.69 0.02 -3.04
C GLU A 99 6.52 0.94 -2.66
N ALA A 100 5.35 0.75 -3.29
CA ALA A 100 4.20 1.65 -3.14
C ALA A 100 3.36 1.34 -1.90
N VAL A 101 3.37 0.09 -1.40
CA VAL A 101 2.49 -0.33 -0.32
C VAL A 101 3.17 -0.15 1.03
N THR A 102 2.89 0.98 1.67
CA THR A 102 3.33 1.29 3.04
C THR A 102 2.21 1.00 4.06
N PRO A 103 2.54 0.81 5.36
CA PRO A 103 1.53 0.63 6.41
C PRO A 103 0.46 1.73 6.43
N ARG A 104 0.88 2.99 6.19
CA ARG A 104 0.00 4.15 6.14
C ARG A 104 -0.97 4.08 4.96
N ILE A 105 -0.47 3.65 3.79
CA ILE A 105 -1.30 3.48 2.59
C ILE A 105 -2.30 2.34 2.79
N ILE A 106 -1.92 1.19 3.33
CA ILE A 106 -2.85 0.09 3.61
C ILE A 106 -3.99 0.55 4.53
N LYS A 107 -3.66 1.30 5.58
CA LYS A 107 -4.67 1.81 6.52
C LYS A 107 -5.66 2.78 5.88
N ARG A 108 -5.18 3.66 4.98
CA ARG A 108 -6.02 4.62 4.25
C ARG A 108 -6.85 3.91 3.17
N ALA A 109 -6.19 3.14 2.33
CA ALA A 109 -6.81 2.34 1.27
C ALA A 109 -7.92 1.42 1.81
N GLY A 110 -7.72 0.82 2.99
CA GLY A 110 -8.72 -0.02 3.66
C GLY A 110 -10.00 0.69 4.12
N LYS A 111 -10.08 2.01 3.96
CA LYS A 111 -11.28 2.82 4.24
C LYS A 111 -11.79 3.55 3.00
N SER A 112 -11.10 3.40 1.86
CA SER A 112 -11.38 4.17 0.67
C SER A 112 -12.36 3.44 -0.25
N THR A 113 -13.27 4.21 -0.84
CA THR A 113 -14.22 3.73 -1.84
C THR A 113 -13.93 4.41 -3.16
N VAL A 114 -13.70 3.62 -4.21
CA VAL A 114 -13.36 4.08 -5.56
C VAL A 114 -14.52 3.78 -6.50
N LEU A 115 -14.95 4.78 -7.26
CA LEU A 115 -15.90 4.58 -8.35
C LEU A 115 -15.13 4.15 -9.60
N TRP A 116 -15.48 3.00 -10.18
CA TRP A 116 -14.94 2.55 -11.45
C TRP A 116 -16.01 2.59 -12.54
N VAL A 117 -15.81 3.43 -13.55
CA VAL A 117 -16.72 3.63 -14.68
C VAL A 117 -16.18 2.95 -15.94
N ASP A 118 -16.77 1.83 -16.35
CA ASP A 118 -16.30 0.98 -17.45
C ASP A 118 -17.48 0.17 -18.01
N ASP A 119 -17.68 0.15 -19.33
CA ASP A 119 -18.79 -0.58 -19.95
C ASP A 119 -18.61 -2.11 -19.88
N ARG A 120 -17.39 -2.59 -19.65
CA ARG A 120 -17.03 -4.00 -19.54
C ARG A 120 -16.20 -4.24 -18.27
N PRO A 121 -16.81 -4.13 -17.07
CA PRO A 121 -16.11 -4.30 -15.78
C PRO A 121 -15.56 -5.71 -15.53
N LYS A 122 -15.84 -6.67 -16.41
CA LYS A 122 -15.21 -7.99 -16.40
C LYS A 122 -13.75 -7.94 -16.87
N ASN A 123 -13.37 -6.95 -17.66
CA ASN A 123 -12.02 -6.81 -18.21
C ASN A 123 -11.00 -6.28 -17.19
N ASN A 124 -11.47 -5.73 -16.06
CA ASN A 124 -10.63 -5.05 -15.07
C ASN A 124 -10.61 -5.77 -13.69
N ILE A 125 -10.99 -7.06 -13.66
CA ILE A 125 -11.07 -7.85 -12.43
C ILE A 125 -9.71 -7.92 -11.73
N ASN A 126 -8.63 -8.17 -12.47
CA ASN A 126 -7.29 -8.35 -11.88
C ASN A 126 -6.77 -7.05 -11.26
N GLU A 127 -6.99 -5.92 -11.92
CA GLU A 127 -6.65 -4.59 -11.41
C GLU A 127 -7.42 -4.23 -10.14
N ARG A 128 -8.73 -4.54 -10.12
CA ARG A 128 -9.55 -4.35 -8.91
C ARG A 128 -9.08 -5.25 -7.77
N GLN A 129 -8.87 -6.54 -8.04
CA GLN A 129 -8.38 -7.49 -7.04
C GLN A 129 -7.05 -7.04 -6.41
N ALA A 130 -6.15 -6.46 -7.22
CA ALA A 130 -4.88 -5.94 -6.69
C ALA A 130 -5.08 -4.82 -5.65
N LEU A 131 -6.05 -3.94 -5.87
CA LEU A 131 -6.38 -2.83 -4.95
C LEU A 131 -7.29 -3.30 -3.80
N GLU A 132 -8.21 -4.22 -4.05
CA GLU A 132 -9.09 -4.86 -3.05
C GLU A 132 -8.27 -5.66 -2.02
N ALA A 133 -7.18 -6.30 -2.44
CA ALA A 133 -6.23 -6.97 -1.52
C ALA A 133 -5.64 -6.00 -0.48
N LEU A 134 -5.55 -4.71 -0.81
CA LEU A 134 -5.13 -3.67 0.13
C LEU A 134 -6.30 -3.15 1.01
N GLY A 135 -7.54 -3.47 0.65
CA GLY A 135 -8.77 -3.12 1.35
C GLY A 135 -9.59 -2.02 0.66
N VAL A 136 -9.22 -1.60 -0.56
CA VAL A 136 -10.01 -0.64 -1.34
C VAL A 136 -11.34 -1.27 -1.72
N SER A 137 -12.44 -0.54 -1.54
CA SER A 137 -13.77 -0.96 -2.00
C SER A 137 -14.10 -0.30 -3.33
N PHE A 138 -14.78 -1.03 -4.22
CA PHE A 138 -15.19 -0.52 -5.52
C PHE A 138 -16.70 -0.45 -5.65
N VAL A 139 -17.19 0.66 -6.18
CA VAL A 139 -18.53 0.76 -6.78
C VAL A 139 -18.33 0.84 -8.28
N LEU A 140 -19.05 0.01 -9.02
CA LEU A 140 -18.93 -0.06 -10.48
C LEU A 140 -20.07 0.71 -11.12
N ALA A 141 -19.79 1.45 -12.19
CA ALA A 141 -20.78 2.04 -13.08
C ALA A 141 -20.45 1.69 -14.52
N THR A 142 -21.46 1.48 -15.36
CA THR A 142 -21.32 1.05 -16.74
C THR A 142 -21.50 2.17 -17.75
N SER A 143 -22.03 3.32 -17.31
CA SER A 143 -22.19 4.52 -18.13
C SER A 143 -21.83 5.81 -17.37
N THR A 144 -21.75 6.92 -18.11
CA THR A 144 -21.52 8.24 -17.53
C THR A 144 -22.69 8.65 -16.64
N GLU A 145 -23.92 8.35 -17.06
CA GLU A 145 -25.16 8.66 -16.34
C GLU A 145 -25.22 7.92 -15.01
N GLU A 146 -24.98 6.60 -15.03
CA GLU A 146 -24.94 5.78 -13.82
C GLU A 146 -23.83 6.23 -12.85
N ALA A 147 -22.69 6.68 -13.37
CA ALA A 147 -21.62 7.23 -12.55
C ALA A 147 -22.05 8.50 -11.81
N LEU A 148 -22.75 9.40 -12.50
CA LEU A 148 -23.24 10.65 -11.92
C LEU A 148 -24.34 10.40 -10.87
N GLU A 149 -25.28 9.50 -11.15
CA GLU A 149 -26.29 9.08 -10.17
C GLU A 149 -25.66 8.55 -8.88
N LYS A 150 -24.57 7.79 -8.99
CA LYS A 150 -23.83 7.26 -7.84
C LYS A 150 -23.05 8.35 -7.08
N LEU A 151 -22.50 9.32 -7.80
CA LEU A 151 -21.81 10.47 -7.22
C LEU A 151 -22.75 11.39 -6.44
N GLU A 152 -24.02 11.48 -6.84
CA GLU A 152 -25.05 12.17 -6.07
C GLU A 152 -25.43 11.44 -4.77
N GLN A 153 -25.30 10.11 -4.74
CA GLN A 153 -25.70 9.27 -3.61
C GLN A 153 -24.62 9.14 -2.53
N GLN A 154 -23.34 9.15 -2.92
CA GLN A 154 -22.24 8.99 -1.98
C GLN A 154 -20.94 9.63 -2.50
N HIS A 155 -20.05 9.95 -1.56
CA HIS A 155 -18.71 10.42 -1.88
C HIS A 155 -17.76 9.26 -2.23
N PHE A 156 -16.80 9.55 -3.10
CA PHE A 156 -15.73 8.63 -3.49
C PHE A 156 -14.37 9.27 -3.24
N ASP A 157 -13.39 8.46 -2.86
CA ASP A 157 -12.01 8.94 -2.64
C ASP A 157 -11.22 9.07 -3.95
N ALA A 158 -11.64 8.34 -4.98
CA ALA A 158 -11.13 8.45 -6.34
C ALA A 158 -12.14 7.91 -7.35
N ILE A 159 -11.97 8.32 -8.61
CA ILE A 159 -12.74 7.85 -9.76
C ILE A 159 -11.76 7.30 -10.80
N ILE A 160 -12.01 6.09 -11.27
CA ILE A 160 -11.35 5.48 -12.43
C ILE A 160 -12.38 5.44 -13.55
N SER A 161 -12.06 5.96 -14.72
CA SER A 161 -12.98 5.94 -15.87
C SER A 161 -12.28 5.42 -17.11
N ASP A 162 -12.93 4.50 -17.84
CA ASP A 162 -12.51 4.18 -19.20
C ASP A 162 -12.66 5.43 -20.08
N MET A 163 -11.73 5.61 -21.02
CA MET A 163 -11.77 6.71 -21.98
C MET A 163 -12.97 6.58 -22.92
N LYS A 164 -13.19 5.36 -23.42
CA LYS A 164 -14.13 5.09 -24.50
C LYS A 164 -15.23 4.17 -24.01
N ARG A 165 -16.48 4.55 -24.24
CA ARG A 165 -17.65 3.68 -24.03
C ARG A 165 -18.47 3.61 -25.33
N PRO A 166 -19.35 2.61 -25.52
CA PRO A 166 -20.08 2.41 -26.78
C PRO A 166 -20.86 3.64 -27.24
N SER A 167 -21.46 4.39 -26.30
CA SER A 167 -22.23 5.61 -26.58
C SER A 167 -21.38 6.86 -26.81
N ASP A 168 -20.14 6.89 -26.31
CA ASP A 168 -19.28 8.07 -26.36
C ASP A 168 -17.78 7.68 -26.42
N PRO A 169 -17.08 7.96 -27.54
CA PRO A 169 -15.65 7.71 -27.69
C PRO A 169 -14.74 8.49 -26.72
N LEU A 170 -15.23 9.60 -26.16
CA LEU A 170 -14.53 10.48 -25.23
C LEU A 170 -15.20 10.50 -23.85
N ALA A 171 -15.96 9.46 -23.51
CA ALA A 171 -16.76 9.40 -22.30
C ALA A 171 -15.98 9.68 -21.01
N GLY A 172 -14.70 9.26 -20.94
CA GLY A 172 -13.83 9.58 -19.81
C GLY A 172 -13.62 11.09 -19.63
N TYR A 173 -13.48 11.84 -20.72
CA TYR A 173 -13.40 13.30 -20.70
C TYR A 173 -14.75 13.95 -20.44
N THR A 174 -15.82 13.46 -21.08
CA THR A 174 -17.18 13.97 -20.86
C THR A 174 -17.55 13.92 -19.38
N LEU A 175 -17.28 12.79 -18.70
CA LEU A 175 -17.50 12.67 -17.26
C LEU A 175 -16.61 13.64 -16.47
N LEU A 176 -15.30 13.68 -16.76
CA LEU A 176 -14.36 14.56 -16.06
C LEU A 176 -14.76 16.04 -16.15
N ASP A 177 -15.08 16.53 -17.35
CA ASP A 177 -15.48 17.92 -17.59
C ASP A 177 -16.73 18.28 -16.79
N LYS A 178 -17.72 17.37 -16.77
CA LYS A 178 -18.95 17.58 -16.01
C LYS A 178 -18.65 17.73 -14.52
N LEU A 179 -17.87 16.82 -13.93
CA LEU A 179 -17.47 16.90 -12.53
C LEU A 179 -16.74 18.21 -12.21
N ARG A 180 -15.79 18.62 -13.05
CA ARG A 180 -15.04 19.86 -12.83
C ARG A 180 -15.93 21.10 -12.97
N SER A 181 -16.90 21.08 -13.88
CA SER A 181 -17.87 22.18 -14.02
C SER A 181 -18.78 22.34 -12.81
N GLU A 182 -19.04 21.26 -12.07
CA GLU A 182 -19.82 21.22 -10.83
C GLU A 182 -18.94 21.48 -9.58
N GLY A 183 -17.65 21.73 -9.78
CA GLY A 183 -16.69 22.02 -8.70
C GLY A 183 -16.16 20.79 -7.98
N ASP A 184 -16.54 19.58 -8.40
CA ASP A 184 -16.01 18.33 -7.85
C ASP A 184 -14.51 18.20 -8.18
N GLN A 185 -13.68 18.00 -7.16
CA GLN A 185 -12.22 17.85 -7.26
C GLN A 185 -11.74 16.43 -6.93
N THR A 186 -12.65 15.46 -6.91
CA THR A 186 -12.34 14.04 -6.66
C THR A 186 -11.22 13.60 -7.61
N PRO A 187 -10.16 12.94 -7.09
CA PRO A 187 -9.07 12.44 -7.91
C PRO A 187 -9.60 11.55 -9.05
N PHE A 188 -9.35 11.96 -10.29
CA PHE A 188 -9.88 11.30 -11.47
C PHE A 188 -8.75 10.71 -12.30
N ILE A 189 -8.84 9.43 -12.62
CA ILE A 189 -7.82 8.69 -13.38
C ILE A 189 -8.50 8.08 -14.61
N ILE A 190 -7.92 8.32 -15.79
CA ILE A 190 -8.41 7.73 -17.02
C ILE A 190 -7.64 6.44 -17.29
N TYR A 191 -8.38 5.35 -17.52
CA TYR A 191 -7.82 4.03 -17.82
C TYR A 191 -8.21 3.59 -19.22
N ALA A 192 -7.34 3.80 -20.21
CA ALA A 192 -7.64 3.56 -21.61
C ALA A 192 -7.06 2.22 -22.11
N GLY A 193 -7.61 1.67 -23.19
CA GLY A 193 -7.06 0.49 -23.87
C GLY A 193 -5.68 0.72 -24.49
N SER A 194 -5.37 1.94 -24.92
CA SER A 194 -4.05 2.34 -25.44
C SER A 194 -3.63 3.71 -24.92
N LYS A 195 -2.32 3.91 -24.72
CA LYS A 195 -1.75 5.17 -24.25
C LYS A 195 -1.27 5.99 -25.43
N VAL A 196 -2.08 6.95 -25.84
CA VAL A 196 -1.70 7.98 -26.83
C VAL A 196 -1.18 9.20 -26.06
N PRO A 197 0.07 9.67 -26.28
CA PRO A 197 0.67 10.77 -25.52
C PRO A 197 -0.20 12.04 -25.46
N GLU A 198 -0.90 12.36 -26.55
CA GLU A 198 -1.81 13.49 -26.68
C GLU A 198 -2.94 13.42 -25.63
N HIS A 199 -3.45 12.23 -25.33
CA HIS A 199 -4.46 12.02 -24.30
C HIS A 199 -3.92 12.20 -22.87
N VAL A 200 -2.64 11.96 -22.63
CA VAL A 200 -2.05 12.16 -21.29
C VAL A 200 -1.96 13.65 -20.96
N ALA A 201 -1.50 14.46 -21.92
CA ALA A 201 -1.42 15.91 -21.75
C ALA A 201 -2.81 16.54 -21.60
N GLU A 202 -3.77 16.08 -22.43
CA GLU A 202 -5.15 16.57 -22.39
C GLU A 202 -5.87 16.21 -21.07
N ALA A 203 -5.75 14.97 -20.60
CA ALA A 203 -6.33 14.55 -19.32
C ALA A 203 -5.84 15.44 -18.16
N ARG A 204 -4.54 15.76 -18.13
CA ARG A 204 -3.98 16.66 -17.11
C ARG A 204 -4.51 18.09 -17.23
N ARG A 205 -4.64 18.63 -18.44
CA ARG A 205 -5.22 19.96 -18.65
C ARG A 205 -6.64 20.07 -18.10
N ARG A 206 -7.41 18.99 -18.20
CA ARG A 206 -8.78 18.89 -17.67
C ARG A 206 -8.84 18.61 -16.17
N GLY A 207 -7.71 18.49 -15.49
CA GLY A 207 -7.65 18.27 -14.04
C GLY A 207 -7.75 16.80 -13.61
N ALA A 208 -7.46 15.85 -14.51
CA ALA A 208 -7.23 14.46 -14.11
C ALA A 208 -5.86 14.31 -13.42
N VAL A 209 -5.75 13.32 -12.54
CA VAL A 209 -4.47 12.87 -11.97
C VAL A 209 -3.56 12.33 -13.08
N GLY A 210 -4.13 11.59 -14.03
CA GLY A 210 -3.40 11.03 -15.15
C GLY A 210 -4.27 10.17 -16.08
N CYS A 211 -3.64 9.71 -17.15
CA CYS A 211 -4.19 8.77 -18.12
C CYS A 211 -3.17 7.65 -18.35
N THR A 212 -3.62 6.39 -18.30
CA THR A 212 -2.74 5.23 -18.48
C THR A 212 -3.47 4.05 -19.12
N SER A 213 -2.69 3.19 -19.77
CA SER A 213 -3.14 1.89 -20.29
C SER A 213 -2.39 0.73 -19.63
N ARG A 214 -1.77 0.98 -18.47
CA ARG A 214 -0.91 0.01 -17.81
C ARG A 214 -1.39 -0.24 -16.38
N PRO A 215 -1.70 -1.49 -16.01
CA PRO A 215 -2.18 -1.85 -14.68
C PRO A 215 -1.29 -1.32 -13.54
N ASN A 216 0.02 -1.42 -13.71
CA ASN A 216 0.98 -1.00 -12.68
C ASN A 216 1.09 0.52 -12.53
N GLU A 217 0.89 1.29 -13.61
CA GLU A 217 0.77 2.74 -13.54
C GLU A 217 -0.55 3.14 -12.90
N LEU A 218 -1.66 2.49 -13.27
CA LEU A 218 -2.97 2.70 -12.65
C LEU A 218 -2.89 2.48 -11.13
N PHE A 219 -2.33 1.35 -10.71
CA PHE A 219 -2.15 0.98 -9.30
C PHE A 219 -1.39 2.07 -8.53
N LYS A 220 -0.27 2.58 -9.08
CA LYS A 220 0.49 3.67 -8.47
C LYS A 220 -0.31 4.97 -8.38
N MET A 221 -1.06 5.33 -9.43
CA MET A 221 -1.88 6.55 -9.45
C MET A 221 -2.99 6.50 -8.39
N VAL A 222 -3.68 5.36 -8.28
CA VAL A 222 -4.73 5.16 -7.27
C VAL A 222 -4.15 5.25 -5.87
N LEU A 223 -3.08 4.51 -5.55
CA LEU A 223 -2.47 4.56 -4.23
C LEU A 223 -1.92 5.95 -3.88
N SER A 224 -1.38 6.67 -4.85
CA SER A 224 -0.95 8.06 -4.66
C SER A 224 -2.12 9.01 -4.40
N ALA A 225 -3.28 8.79 -5.03
CA ALA A 225 -4.49 9.58 -4.81
C ALA A 225 -5.07 9.33 -3.41
N LEU A 226 -5.22 8.06 -3.02
CA LEU A 226 -5.73 7.65 -1.69
C LEU A 226 -4.73 7.95 -0.55
N GLY A 227 -3.45 8.12 -0.91
CA GLY A 227 -2.37 8.36 0.01
C GLY A 227 -2.18 9.82 0.42
N ARG A 228 -2.94 10.78 -0.12
CA ARG A 228 -2.85 12.20 0.26
C ARG A 228 -3.49 12.42 1.63
#